data_AF-A0A7M2VE70-F1
#
_entry.id   AF-A0A7M2VE70-F1
#
_cell.length_a   1.000
_cell.length_b   1.000
_cell.length_c   1.000
_cell.angle_alpha   90.00
_cell.angle_beta   90.00
_cell.angle_gamma   90.00
#
_symmetry.space_group_name_H-M   'P 1'
#
loop_
_entity.id
_entity.type
_entity.pdbx_description
1 polymer ?
#
loop_
_entity_poly.entity_id
_entity_poly.type
_entity_poly.pdbx_seq_one_letter_code
_entity_poly.pdbx_strand_id
1 'polypeptide(L)'
;MIKIGDIYQMDFLISGGAPVGAYNPSVVGGLTYYTHYYKLALPMALPNGIMVALANIIGDRFGNQNPGYNADVKTCRDNDNGTGLLTTYLTVSVKAVQTGWIPYLNVRVVGY
;
A
#
# COMPACT_ATOMS: atom_id res chain seq x y z
N MET A 1 11.71 27.02 -2.54
CA MET A 1 10.46 27.64 -3.00
C MET A 1 9.72 26.58 -3.82
N ILE A 2 8.69 25.93 -3.26
CA ILE A 2 7.81 25.04 -4.04
C ILE A 2 6.97 25.98 -4.93
N LYS A 3 7.12 25.88 -6.25
CA LYS A 3 6.16 26.55 -7.15
C LYS A 3 4.86 25.77 -7.05
N ILE A 4 3.76 26.44 -6.70
CA ILE A 4 2.43 25.84 -6.72
C ILE A 4 2.10 25.54 -8.20
N GLY A 5 2.37 24.32 -8.63
CA GLY A 5 1.65 23.67 -9.71
C GLY A 5 0.40 22.99 -9.15
N ASP A 6 -0.44 22.46 -10.04
CA ASP A 6 -1.68 21.78 -9.65
C ASP A 6 -1.42 20.68 -8.61
N ILE A 7 -2.20 20.67 -7.53
CA ILE A 7 -2.19 19.57 -6.56
C ILE A 7 -3.13 18.50 -7.08
N TYR A 8 -2.63 17.28 -7.21
CA TYR A 8 -3.42 16.13 -7.65
C TYR A 8 -3.79 15.27 -6.44
N GLN A 9 -5.08 15.04 -6.25
CA GLN A 9 -5.60 14.06 -5.30
C GLN A 9 -6.22 12.89 -6.06
N MET A 10 -5.85 11.68 -5.66
CA MET A 10 -6.38 10.44 -6.22
C MET A 10 -6.87 9.55 -5.10
N ASP A 11 -8.14 9.15 -5.19
CA ASP A 11 -8.77 8.16 -4.32
C ASP A 11 -9.16 6.96 -5.19
N PHE A 12 -8.64 5.77 -4.88
CA PHE A 12 -8.87 4.59 -5.71
C PHE A 12 -8.82 3.28 -4.92
N LEU A 13 -9.48 2.26 -5.47
CA LEU A 13 -9.45 0.89 -5.01
C LEU A 13 -8.51 0.09 -5.92
N ILE A 14 -7.59 -0.67 -5.33
CA ILE A 14 -6.65 -1.48 -6.10
C ILE A 14 -6.32 -2.79 -5.38
N SER A 15 -6.06 -3.85 -6.16
CA SER A 15 -5.54 -5.11 -5.66
C SER A 15 -4.02 -5.04 -5.51
N GLY A 16 -3.45 -5.76 -4.55
CA GLY A 16 -2.00 -6.00 -4.50
C GLY A 16 -1.47 -6.78 -5.71
N GLY A 17 -2.35 -7.39 -6.52
CA GLY A 17 -2.01 -8.09 -7.76
C GLY A 17 -1.36 -9.46 -7.58
N ALA A 18 -0.78 -9.73 -6.41
CA ALA A 18 -0.19 -11.01 -6.03
C ALA A 18 -0.55 -11.36 -4.58
N PRO A 19 -0.61 -12.66 -4.25
CA PRO A 19 -0.86 -13.08 -2.88
C PRO A 19 0.29 -12.71 -1.94
N VAL A 20 -0.02 -12.47 -0.67
CA VAL A 20 1.00 -12.39 0.39
C VAL A 20 1.81 -13.68 0.36
N GLY A 21 3.11 -13.52 0.23
CA GLY A 21 4.06 -14.63 0.09
C GLY A 21 4.84 -14.81 1.39
N ALA A 22 5.57 -15.91 1.50
CA ALA A 22 6.42 -16.19 2.66
C ALA A 22 7.74 -15.38 2.62
N TYR A 23 7.64 -14.05 2.49
CA TYR A 23 8.78 -13.13 2.38
C TYR A 23 8.98 -12.34 3.67
N ASN A 24 10.24 -11.94 3.92
CA ASN A 24 10.63 -11.12 5.06
C ASN A 24 10.03 -11.62 6.40
N PRO A 25 10.27 -12.89 6.77
CA PRO A 25 9.64 -13.48 7.95
C PRO A 25 10.16 -12.85 9.25
N SER A 26 9.26 -12.67 10.21
CA SER A 26 9.58 -12.22 11.56
C SER A 26 8.66 -12.90 12.58
N VAL A 27 9.22 -13.36 13.70
CA VAL A 27 8.44 -13.96 14.78
C VAL A 27 8.08 -12.89 15.81
N VAL A 28 6.77 -12.71 16.07
CA VAL A 28 6.24 -11.78 17.06
C VAL A 28 5.22 -12.52 17.91
N GLY A 29 5.45 -12.60 19.22
CA GLY A 29 4.52 -13.30 20.13
C GLY A 29 4.27 -14.77 19.78
N GLY A 30 5.27 -15.47 19.22
CA GLY A 30 5.17 -16.87 18.80
C GLY A 30 4.51 -17.10 17.43
N LEU A 31 4.05 -16.05 16.76
CA LEU A 31 3.50 -16.14 15.39
C LEU A 31 4.53 -15.65 14.36
N THR A 32 4.66 -16.38 13.25
CA THR A 32 5.47 -15.95 12.11
C THR A 32 4.65 -15.04 11.20
N TYR A 33 5.06 -13.78 11.12
CA TYR A 33 4.52 -12.80 10.18
C TYR A 33 5.40 -12.73 8.94
N TYR A 34 4.77 -12.55 7.78
CA TYR A 34 5.44 -12.32 6.50
C TYR A 34 5.09 -10.93 6.01
N THR A 35 6.07 -10.21 5.47
CA THR A 35 5.87 -8.87 4.90
C THR A 35 6.08 -8.93 3.39
N HIS A 36 5.01 -8.68 2.63
CA HIS A 36 5.06 -8.56 1.17
C HIS A 36 5.00 -7.08 0.78
N TYR A 37 5.86 -6.65 -0.15
CA TYR A 37 5.89 -5.30 -0.70
C TYR A 37 5.28 -5.26 -2.10
N TYR A 38 4.34 -4.35 -2.31
CA TYR A 38 3.60 -4.15 -3.54
C TYR A 38 3.94 -2.80 -4.15
N LYS A 39 4.00 -2.75 -5.49
CA LYS A 39 4.02 -1.50 -6.26
C LYS A 39 2.64 -1.27 -6.84
N LEU A 40 1.87 -0.40 -6.21
CA LEU A 40 0.51 -0.07 -6.64
C LEU A 40 0.56 1.06 -7.67
N ALA A 41 0.25 0.76 -8.93
CA ALA A 41 0.24 1.78 -9.99
C ALA A 41 -0.75 2.91 -9.66
N LEU A 42 -0.31 4.15 -9.84
CA LEU A 42 -1.19 5.31 -9.69
C LEU A 42 -2.10 5.43 -10.92
N PRO A 43 -3.36 5.89 -10.77
CA PRO A 43 -4.25 6.17 -11.91
C PRO A 43 -3.67 7.16 -12.93
N MET A 44 -2.80 8.08 -12.47
CA MET A 44 -2.00 8.95 -13.33
C MET A 44 -0.63 9.19 -12.71
N ALA A 45 0.35 9.50 -13.56
CA ALA A 45 1.67 9.92 -13.08
C ALA A 45 1.60 11.33 -12.48
N LEU A 46 2.23 11.51 -11.33
CA LEU A 46 2.45 12.80 -10.69
C LEU A 46 3.68 13.48 -11.29
N PRO A 47 3.66 14.78 -11.59
CA PRO A 47 4.79 15.47 -12.21
C PRO A 47 6.08 15.44 -11.37
N ASN A 48 5.98 15.59 -10.05
CA ASN A 48 7.11 15.74 -9.13
C ASN A 48 7.13 14.68 -8.03
N GLY A 49 5.98 14.30 -7.50
CA GLY A 49 5.85 13.11 -6.66
C GLY A 49 4.83 13.18 -5.54
N ILE A 50 4.79 12.09 -4.76
CA ILE A 50 3.82 11.88 -3.69
C ILE A 50 4.20 12.66 -2.42
N MET A 51 3.29 13.51 -1.95
CA MET A 51 3.39 14.20 -0.65
C MET A 51 2.75 13.40 0.46
N VAL A 52 1.53 12.89 0.22
CA VAL A 52 0.75 12.14 1.21
C VAL A 52 0.30 10.82 0.59
N ALA A 53 0.42 9.73 1.33
CA ALA A 53 -0.06 8.42 0.94
C ALA A 53 -0.72 7.71 2.12
N LEU A 54 -1.98 7.31 1.94
CA LEU A 54 -2.75 6.50 2.88
C LEU A 54 -3.21 5.24 2.17
N ALA A 55 -3.14 4.09 2.86
CA ALA A 55 -3.67 2.84 2.36
C ALA A 55 -4.31 2.05 3.52
N ASN A 56 -5.51 1.53 3.28
CA ASN A 56 -6.24 0.69 4.22
C ASN A 56 -6.70 -0.60 3.54
N ILE A 57 -6.65 -1.72 4.26
CA ILE A 57 -7.24 -2.98 3.79
C ILE A 57 -8.75 -2.85 3.78
N ILE A 58 -9.35 -3.32 2.70
CA ILE A 58 -10.80 -3.40 2.57
C ILE A 58 -11.31 -4.57 3.41
N GLY A 59 -12.24 -4.27 4.31
CA GLY A 59 -12.94 -5.26 5.12
C GLY A 59 -14.14 -5.88 4.39
N ASP A 60 -14.71 -6.90 5.02
CA ASP A 60 -15.93 -7.52 4.55
C ASP A 60 -17.17 -6.61 4.72
N ARG A 61 -18.17 -6.88 3.88
CA ARG A 61 -19.50 -6.26 4.00
C ARG A 61 -20.30 -6.90 5.14
N PHE A 62 -21.17 -6.11 5.77
CA PHE A 62 -22.00 -6.56 6.90
C PHE A 62 -22.81 -7.85 6.60
N GLY A 63 -23.31 -8.01 5.38
CA GLY A 63 -24.09 -9.18 4.96
C GLY A 63 -23.27 -10.42 4.56
N ASN A 64 -21.94 -10.37 4.60
CA ASN A 64 -21.06 -11.49 4.27
C ASN A 64 -19.82 -11.43 5.16
N GLN A 65 -19.98 -11.78 6.43
CA GLN A 65 -18.93 -11.69 7.43
C GLN A 65 -18.03 -12.93 7.36
N ASN A 66 -16.72 -12.74 7.22
CA ASN A 66 -15.72 -13.80 7.37
C ASN A 66 -14.75 -13.45 8.51
N PRO A 67 -14.02 -14.44 9.06
CA PRO A 67 -12.93 -14.17 9.98
C PRO A 67 -11.90 -13.22 9.35
N GLY A 68 -11.59 -12.12 10.05
CA GLY A 68 -10.59 -11.15 9.61
C GLY A 68 -9.16 -11.66 9.80
N TYR A 69 -8.22 -11.06 9.06
CA TYR A 69 -6.79 -11.28 9.26
C TYR A 69 -6.16 -10.11 10.01
N ASN A 70 -5.32 -10.42 11.00
CA ASN A 70 -4.47 -9.40 11.62
C ASN A 70 -3.37 -9.03 10.62
N ALA A 71 -3.50 -7.83 10.06
CA ALA A 71 -2.56 -7.31 9.08
C ALA A 71 -2.17 -5.87 9.40
N ASP A 72 -0.89 -5.56 9.17
CA ASP A 72 -0.32 -4.22 9.28
C ASP A 72 0.01 -3.71 7.88
N VAL A 73 -0.43 -2.49 7.55
CA VAL A 73 -0.24 -1.87 6.25
C VAL A 73 0.51 -0.56 6.40
N LYS A 74 1.55 -0.40 5.59
CA LYS A 74 2.38 0.80 5.57
C LYS A 74 2.60 1.24 4.14
N THR A 75 2.62 2.55 3.95
CA THR A 75 2.93 3.20 2.67
C THR A 75 4.36 3.74 2.72
N CYS A 76 5.03 3.75 1.58
CA CYS A 76 6.29 4.45 1.38
C CYS A 76 6.18 5.26 0.08
N ARG A 77 6.42 6.57 0.20
CA ARG A 77 6.37 7.54 -0.90
C ARG A 77 7.74 7.78 -1.53
N ASP A 78 8.80 7.26 -0.91
CA ASP A 78 10.17 7.43 -1.38
C ASP A 78 10.43 6.44 -2.52
N ASN A 79 11.23 6.87 -3.49
CA ASN A 79 11.62 6.03 -4.60
C ASN A 79 12.59 4.91 -4.16
N ASP A 80 12.80 3.92 -5.02
CA ASP A 80 13.57 2.70 -4.66
C ASP A 80 15.02 2.99 -4.22
N ASN A 81 15.60 4.11 -4.64
CA ASN A 81 16.96 4.51 -4.27
C ASN A 81 17.01 5.48 -3.07
N GLY A 82 15.85 5.88 -2.52
CA GLY A 82 15.72 6.74 -1.35
C GLY A 82 16.15 8.20 -1.54
N THR A 83 16.39 8.65 -2.78
CA THR A 83 16.85 10.02 -3.06
C THR A 83 15.73 10.97 -3.51
N GLY A 84 14.51 10.47 -3.67
CA GLY A 84 13.40 11.25 -4.20
C GLY A 84 12.04 10.61 -3.94
N LEU A 85 11.01 11.15 -4.58
CA LEU A 85 9.63 10.72 -4.40
C LEU A 85 9.16 9.87 -5.59
N LEU A 86 8.25 8.95 -5.31
CA LEU A 86 7.56 8.19 -6.33
C LEU A 86 6.59 9.07 -7.13
N THR A 87 6.47 8.79 -8.42
CA THR A 87 5.61 9.54 -9.36
C THR A 87 4.59 8.66 -10.08
N THR A 88 4.85 7.37 -10.26
CA THR A 88 4.01 6.47 -11.07
C THR A 88 3.37 5.32 -10.30
N TYR A 89 3.86 5.03 -9.10
CA TYR A 89 3.31 4.00 -8.22
C TYR A 89 3.45 4.41 -6.76
N LEU A 90 2.75 3.72 -5.86
CA LEU A 90 2.95 3.78 -4.41
C LEU A 90 3.49 2.45 -3.91
N THR A 91 4.55 2.47 -3.10
CA THR A 91 5.02 1.28 -2.40
C THR A 91 4.14 1.04 -1.18
N VAL A 92 3.57 -0.15 -1.07
CA VAL A 92 2.77 -0.58 0.09
C VAL A 92 3.30 -1.90 0.61
N SER A 93 3.53 -2.00 1.91
CA SER A 93 3.87 -3.28 2.56
C SER A 93 2.66 -3.80 3.33
N VAL A 94 2.35 -5.08 3.16
CA VAL A 94 1.35 -5.79 3.97
C VAL A 94 2.06 -6.88 4.76
N LYS A 95 1.94 -6.80 6.09
CA LYS A 95 2.46 -7.79 7.02
C LYS A 95 1.32 -8.60 7.62
N ALA A 96 1.29 -9.91 7.39
CA ALA A 96 0.26 -10.82 7.90
C ALA A 96 0.83 -12.22 8.17
N VAL A 97 0.11 -13.04 8.93
CA VAL A 97 0.44 -14.46 9.13
C VAL A 97 -0.04 -15.30 7.93
N GLN A 98 -1.15 -14.89 7.33
CA GLN A 98 -1.80 -15.61 6.23
C GLN A 98 -1.10 -15.36 4.89
N THR A 99 -0.46 -16.38 4.37
CA THR A 99 0.04 -16.44 2.99
C THR A 99 -1.05 -16.89 2.03
N GLY A 100 -0.93 -16.56 0.73
CA GLY A 100 -1.91 -16.95 -0.30
C GLY A 100 -3.11 -15.99 -0.43
N TRP A 101 -3.27 -15.08 0.53
CA TRP A 101 -4.31 -14.04 0.49
C TRP A 101 -3.88 -12.86 -0.39
N ILE A 102 -4.77 -12.40 -1.28
CA ILE A 102 -4.55 -11.20 -2.12
C ILE A 102 -5.25 -10.01 -1.45
N PRO A 103 -4.50 -9.00 -0.96
CA PRO A 103 -5.10 -7.83 -0.33
C PRO A 103 -5.74 -6.89 -1.36
N TYR A 104 -6.92 -6.38 -1.02
CA TYR A 104 -7.54 -5.24 -1.71
C TYR A 104 -7.43 -4.01 -0.80
N LEU A 105 -7.06 -2.89 -1.41
CA LEU A 105 -6.69 -1.67 -0.70
C LEU A 105 -7.53 -0.49 -1.19
N ASN A 106 -8.01 0.32 -0.24
CA ASN A 106 -8.47 1.67 -0.51
C ASN A 106 -7.29 2.63 -0.28
N VAL A 107 -6.96 3.42 -1.29
CA VAL A 107 -5.75 4.25 -1.32
C VAL A 107 -6.12 5.70 -1.59
N ARG A 108 -5.50 6.61 -0.82
CA ARG A 108 -5.47 8.04 -1.10
C ARG A 108 -4.04 8.49 -1.32
N VAL A 109 -3.80 9.17 -2.44
CA VAL A 109 -2.53 9.82 -2.76
C VAL A 109 -2.77 11.31 -3.02
N VAL A 110 -1.91 12.15 -2.46
CA VAL A 110 -1.82 13.58 -2.79
C VAL A 110 -0.41 13.88 -3.27
N GLY A 111 -0.29 14.50 -4.43
CA GLY A 111 0.99 14.84 -5.05
C GLY A 111 0.93 16.12 -5.87
N TYR A 112 2.06 16.43 -6.50
CA TYR A 112 2.29 17.62 -7.32
C TYR A 112 3.27 17.27 -8.44
#